data_AF-A0A2I1DAY3-F1
#
_entry.id   AF-A0A2I1DAY3-F1
#
_cell.length_a   1.000
_cell.length_b   1.000
_cell.length_c   1.000
_cell.angle_alpha   90.00
_cell.angle_beta   90.00
_cell.angle_gamma   90.00
#
_symmetry.space_group_name_H-M   'P 1'
#
loop_
_entity.id
_entity.type
_entity.pdbx_description
1 polymer ?
#
loop_
_entity_poly.entity_id
_entity_poly.type
_entity_poly.pdbx_seq_one_letter_code
_entity_poly.pdbx_strand_id
1 'polypeptide(L)'
;MFLARRSVASTRLLLRNQQPRRLGSHAAHAEPVNEGVGRSFYVTIGSIASGLVLYRLSQSDSPSWITNLIEKWTPSEQLFEHRNAIHTVAMEKAANDRHLFGSQGPRESYDLKQHEVSFHPGPPYNNIAGGAPDLSHVRAHYEQEHKTKEEARALRAKDGKAVSLYD
;
A
#
# COMPACT_ATOMS: atom_id res chain seq x y z
N MET A 1 -17.54 -8.07 -7.59
CA MET A 1 -16.92 -7.78 -8.91
C MET A 1 -15.43 -8.11 -8.84
N PHE A 2 -15.00 -9.17 -9.52
CA PHE A 2 -13.60 -9.61 -9.51
C PHE A 2 -12.77 -8.81 -10.52
N LEU A 3 -11.73 -8.13 -10.04
CA LEU A 3 -10.71 -7.51 -10.88
C LEU A 3 -9.73 -8.60 -11.37
N ALA A 4 -10.05 -9.22 -12.50
CA ALA A 4 -9.12 -10.10 -13.19
C ALA A 4 -8.01 -9.28 -13.86
N ARG A 5 -6.82 -9.24 -13.24
CA ARG A 5 -5.60 -8.79 -13.91
C ARG A 5 -5.20 -9.86 -14.94
N ARG A 6 -5.64 -9.70 -16.19
CA ARG A 6 -5.14 -10.49 -17.31
C ARG A 6 -3.74 -10.02 -17.66
N SER A 7 -2.72 -10.78 -17.24
CA SER A 7 -1.37 -10.64 -17.78
C SER A 7 -1.36 -11.13 -19.22
N VAL A 8 -1.32 -10.22 -20.20
CA VAL A 8 -1.16 -10.59 -21.60
C VAL A 8 0.32 -10.86 -21.85
N ALA A 9 0.68 -12.12 -22.10
CA ALA A 9 2.04 -12.49 -22.48
C ALA A 9 2.42 -11.75 -23.78
N SER A 10 3.58 -11.09 -23.79
CA SER A 10 4.05 -10.31 -24.93
C SER A 10 4.27 -11.21 -26.15
N THR A 11 3.50 -10.99 -27.21
CA THR A 11 3.60 -11.68 -28.51
C THR A 11 4.97 -11.53 -29.18
N ARG A 12 5.82 -10.62 -28.69
CA ARG A 12 7.18 -10.40 -29.19
C ARG A 12 8.11 -11.60 -29.05
N LEU A 13 7.85 -12.52 -28.10
CA LEU A 13 8.67 -13.73 -27.93
C LEU A 13 8.40 -14.81 -28.99
N LEU A 14 7.22 -14.81 -29.63
CA LEU A 14 6.86 -15.83 -30.63
C LEU A 14 7.55 -15.63 -31.98
N LEU A 15 8.04 -14.43 -32.30
CA LEU A 15 8.73 -14.14 -33.55
C LEU A 15 10.21 -14.54 -33.54
N ARG A 16 10.80 -14.88 -32.38
CA ARG A 16 12.24 -15.17 -32.30
C ARG A 16 12.63 -16.55 -32.84
N ASN A 17 11.67 -17.45 -33.03
CA ASN A 17 11.91 -18.83 -33.47
C ASN A 17 11.53 -19.09 -34.94
N GLN A 18 11.32 -18.06 -35.77
CA GLN A 18 11.19 -18.29 -37.21
C GLN A 18 12.56 -18.58 -37.82
N GLN A 19 12.79 -19.84 -38.19
CA GLN A 19 13.94 -20.24 -38.99
C GLN A 19 13.93 -19.45 -40.31
N PRO A 20 15.08 -18.90 -40.76
CA PRO A 20 15.14 -18.23 -42.05
C PRO A 20 14.86 -19.25 -43.15
N ARG A 21 13.74 -19.09 -43.87
CA ARG A 21 13.50 -19.83 -45.12
C ARG A 21 14.57 -19.42 -46.12
N ARG A 22 15.62 -20.23 -46.24
CA ARG A 22 16.52 -20.18 -47.40
C ARG A 22 15.78 -20.82 -48.56
N LEU A 23 15.31 -20.00 -49.51
CA LEU A 23 15.00 -20.49 -50.85
C LEU A 23 16.32 -20.90 -51.50
N GLY A 24 16.65 -22.19 -51.43
CA GLY A 24 17.75 -22.78 -52.17
C GLY A 24 17.21 -23.45 -53.43
N SER A 25 17.55 -22.92 -54.60
CA SER A 25 17.39 -23.57 -55.88
C SER A 25 18.51 -24.59 -56.13
N HIS A 26 18.17 -25.61 -56.93
CA HIS A 26 19.02 -26.59 -57.61
C HIS A 26 19.15 -28.00 -57.01
N ALA A 27 18.44 -28.90 -57.68
CA ALA A 27 18.79 -30.27 -58.03
C ALA A 27 20.21 -30.73 -57.66
N ALA A 28 20.31 -31.43 -56.55
CA ALA A 28 21.34 -32.44 -56.32
C ALA A 28 20.61 -33.69 -55.82
N HIS A 29 20.84 -34.83 -56.46
CA HIS A 29 20.28 -36.10 -56.02
C HIS A 29 20.83 -36.41 -54.62
N ALA A 30 20.05 -36.11 -53.60
CA ALA A 30 20.36 -36.46 -52.23
C ALA A 30 20.36 -37.99 -52.14
N GLU A 31 21.50 -38.54 -51.71
CA GLU A 31 21.65 -39.94 -51.29
C GLU A 31 20.48 -40.32 -50.36
N PRO A 32 19.91 -41.53 -50.43
CA PRO A 32 18.77 -41.90 -49.59
C PRO A 32 19.19 -41.89 -48.12
N VAL A 33 18.98 -40.75 -47.48
CA VAL A 33 19.16 -40.58 -46.05
C VAL A 33 18.03 -41.40 -45.41
N ASN A 34 18.40 -42.42 -44.63
CA ASN A 34 17.44 -43.15 -43.82
C ASN A 34 16.75 -42.17 -42.85
N GLU A 35 15.57 -41.69 -43.24
CA GLU A 35 14.76 -40.78 -42.44
C GLU A 35 14.27 -41.55 -41.21
N GLY A 36 14.95 -41.34 -40.07
CA GLY A 36 14.47 -41.88 -38.81
C GLY A 36 13.07 -41.36 -38.50
N VAL A 37 12.25 -42.18 -37.83
CA VAL A 37 10.86 -41.82 -37.55
C VAL A 37 10.81 -40.51 -36.74
N GLY A 38 10.03 -39.54 -37.23
CA GLY A 38 9.98 -38.19 -36.69
C GLY A 38 9.44 -38.13 -35.25
N ARG A 39 9.73 -37.04 -34.52
CA ARG A 39 9.28 -36.86 -33.13
C ARG A 39 7.77 -37.01 -32.95
N SER A 40 6.99 -36.61 -33.94
CA SER A 40 5.52 -36.74 -33.94
C SER A 40 5.07 -38.19 -33.80
N PHE A 41 5.78 -39.14 -34.40
CA PHE A 41 5.45 -40.57 -34.32
C PHE A 41 5.55 -41.13 -32.89
N TYR A 42 6.59 -40.74 -32.15
CA TYR A 42 6.72 -41.17 -30.75
C TYR A 42 5.65 -40.53 -29.86
N VAL A 43 5.27 -39.28 -30.14
CA VAL A 43 4.20 -38.59 -29.42
C VAL A 43 2.85 -39.24 -29.70
N THR A 44 2.55 -39.62 -30.95
CA THR A 44 1.28 -40.28 -31.29
C THR A 44 1.19 -41.67 -30.66
N ILE A 45 2.26 -42.47 -30.73
CA ILE A 45 2.29 -43.78 -30.07
C ILE A 45 2.16 -43.63 -28.55
N GLY A 46 2.87 -42.68 -27.95
CA GLY A 46 2.76 -42.39 -26.51
C GLY A 46 1.35 -41.95 -26.10
N SER A 47 0.70 -41.12 -26.92
CA SER A 47 -0.70 -40.71 -26.73
C SER A 47 -1.67 -41.89 -26.80
N ILE A 48 -1.52 -42.76 -27.80
CA ILE A 48 -2.39 -43.94 -27.95
C ILE A 48 -2.18 -44.90 -26.77
N ALA A 49 -0.93 -45.18 -26.39
CA ALA A 49 -0.61 -46.04 -25.26
C ALA A 49 -1.16 -45.46 -23.94
N SER A 50 -0.99 -44.15 -23.71
CA SER A 50 -1.53 -43.45 -22.55
C SER A 50 -3.06 -43.51 -22.51
N GLY A 51 -3.72 -43.28 -23.66
CA GLY A 51 -5.19 -43.38 -23.78
C GLY A 51 -5.72 -44.77 -23.45
N LEU A 52 -5.03 -45.84 -23.88
CA LEU A 52 -5.40 -47.21 -23.53
C LEU A 52 -5.22 -47.50 -22.04
N VAL A 53 -4.14 -47.02 -21.42
CA VAL A 53 -3.92 -47.15 -19.97
C VAL A 53 -5.02 -46.42 -19.19
N LEU A 54 -5.36 -45.19 -19.58
CA LEU A 54 -6.44 -44.42 -18.98
C LEU A 54 -7.81 -45.09 -19.18
N TYR A 55 -8.08 -45.64 -20.36
CA TYR A 55 -9.33 -46.36 -20.64
C TYR A 55 -9.49 -47.60 -19.75
N ARG A 56 -8.41 -48.38 -19.58
CA ARG A 56 -8.42 -49.56 -18.68
C ARG A 56 -8.63 -49.15 -17.23
N LEU A 57 -8.01 -48.05 -16.81
CA LEU A 57 -8.19 -47.52 -15.46
C LEU A 57 -9.60 -46.95 -15.23
N SER A 58 -10.22 -46.41 -16.28
CA SER A 58 -11.59 -45.87 -16.24
C SER A 58 -12.66 -46.95 -16.21
N GLN A 59 -12.36 -48.20 -16.57
CA GLN A 59 -13.33 -49.29 -16.68
C GLN A 59 -13.59 -50.01 -15.34
N SER A 60 -12.89 -49.64 -14.27
CA SER A 60 -13.14 -50.19 -12.93
C SER A 60 -14.27 -49.44 -12.22
N ASP A 61 -15.27 -50.16 -11.70
CA ASP A 61 -16.36 -49.61 -10.88
C ASP A 61 -15.89 -49.08 -9.51
N SER A 62 -14.64 -49.35 -9.12
CA SER A 62 -14.03 -48.85 -7.88
C SER A 62 -13.14 -47.62 -8.16
N PRO A 63 -13.04 -46.68 -7.20
CA PRO A 63 -12.19 -45.52 -7.36
C PRO A 63 -10.74 -45.97 -7.57
N SER A 64 -10.16 -45.51 -8.68
CA SER A 64 -8.80 -45.86 -9.04
C SER A 64 -7.81 -45.35 -7.98
N TRP A 65 -6.62 -45.97 -7.91
CA TRP A 65 -5.55 -45.51 -7.02
C TRP A 65 -5.16 -44.03 -7.27
N ILE A 66 -5.32 -43.55 -8.52
CA ILE A 66 -5.11 -42.15 -8.89
C ILE A 66 -6.20 -41.27 -8.28
N THR A 67 -7.46 -41.71 -8.34
CA THR A 67 -8.59 -41.01 -7.70
C THR A 67 -8.36 -40.88 -6.19
N ASN A 68 -7.95 -41.96 -5.52
CA ASN A 68 -7.66 -41.94 -4.08
C ASN A 68 -6.49 -40.99 -3.74
N LEU A 69 -5.48 -40.88 -4.61
CA LEU A 69 -4.38 -39.94 -4.43
C LEU A 69 -4.85 -38.49 -4.61
N ILE A 70 -5.70 -38.23 -5.60
CA ILE A 70 -6.29 -36.90 -5.82
C ILE A 70 -7.15 -36.53 -4.61
N GLU A 71 -8.05 -37.39 -4.15
CA GLU A 71 -8.90 -37.16 -3.00
C GLU A 71 -8.09 -36.90 -1.72
N LYS A 72 -6.99 -37.62 -1.49
CA LYS A 72 -6.11 -37.40 -0.33
C LYS A 72 -5.55 -35.97 -0.26
N TRP A 73 -5.30 -35.34 -1.40
CA TRP A 73 -4.72 -33.99 -1.48
C TRP A 73 -5.75 -32.92 -1.83
N THR A 74 -6.97 -33.31 -2.20
CA THR A 74 -8.04 -32.38 -2.57
C THR A 74 -8.86 -32.07 -1.31
N PRO A 75 -8.98 -30.79 -0.90
CA PRO A 75 -9.82 -30.42 0.24
C PRO A 75 -11.27 -30.87 0.03
N SER A 76 -11.92 -31.32 1.10
CA SER A 76 -13.31 -31.77 1.04
C SER A 76 -14.26 -30.64 0.66
N GLU A 77 -15.36 -30.99 -0.01
CA GLU A 77 -16.42 -30.05 -0.37
C GLU A 77 -16.99 -29.31 0.85
N GLN A 78 -17.18 -30.02 1.96
CA GLN A 78 -17.61 -29.47 3.25
C GLN A 78 -16.72 -28.31 3.73
N LEU A 79 -15.41 -28.39 3.46
CA LEU A 79 -14.47 -27.35 3.86
C LEU A 79 -14.63 -26.09 2.98
N PHE A 80 -14.96 -26.26 1.70
CA PHE A 80 -15.34 -25.13 0.83
C PHE A 80 -16.68 -24.53 1.24
N GLU A 81 -17.68 -25.35 1.55
CA GLU A 81 -18.98 -24.89 2.06
C GLU A 81 -18.82 -24.08 3.35
N HIS A 82 -18.02 -24.58 4.29
CA HIS A 82 -17.75 -23.89 5.55
C HIS A 82 -17.05 -22.55 5.34
N ARG A 83 -16.05 -22.49 4.45
CA ARG A 83 -15.38 -21.23 4.08
C ARG A 83 -16.36 -20.26 3.44
N ASN A 84 -17.21 -20.73 2.54
CA ASN A 84 -18.22 -19.91 1.89
C ASN A 84 -19.20 -19.33 2.93
N ALA A 85 -19.66 -20.15 3.88
CA ALA A 85 -20.53 -19.69 4.96
C ALA A 85 -19.87 -18.62 5.85
N ILE A 86 -18.59 -18.76 6.18
CA ILE A 86 -17.86 -17.71 6.93
C ILE A 86 -17.78 -16.43 6.09
N HIS A 87 -17.48 -16.54 4.81
CA HIS A 87 -17.39 -15.38 3.92
C HIS A 87 -18.72 -14.66 3.75
N THR A 88 -19.84 -15.37 3.64
CA THR A 88 -21.17 -14.76 3.55
C THR A 88 -21.52 -14.02 4.83
N VAL A 89 -21.32 -14.64 5.99
CA VAL A 89 -21.57 -13.99 7.30
C VAL A 89 -20.69 -12.76 7.48
N ALA A 90 -19.41 -12.83 7.11
CA ALA A 90 -18.51 -11.68 7.18
C ALA A 90 -18.95 -10.54 6.26
N MET A 91 -19.42 -10.86 5.05
CA MET A 91 -19.92 -9.87 4.09
C MET A 91 -21.22 -9.21 4.59
N GLU A 92 -22.14 -10.00 5.16
CA GLU A 92 -23.38 -9.50 5.74
C GLU A 92 -23.12 -8.55 6.91
N LYS A 93 -22.19 -8.93 7.81
CA LYS A 93 -21.78 -8.07 8.91
C LYS A 93 -21.15 -6.76 8.40
N ALA A 94 -20.25 -6.84 7.43
CA ALA A 94 -19.63 -5.66 6.83
C ALA A 94 -20.65 -4.74 6.14
N ALA A 95 -21.67 -5.32 5.49
CA ALA A 95 -22.76 -4.56 4.89
C ALA A 95 -23.61 -3.85 5.95
N ASN A 96 -23.91 -4.53 7.07
CA ASN A 96 -24.62 -3.93 8.20
C ASN A 96 -23.82 -2.78 8.83
N ASP A 97 -22.52 -2.99 9.10
CA ASP A 97 -21.65 -1.95 9.64
C ASP A 97 -21.55 -0.76 8.68
N ARG A 98 -21.48 -1.00 7.37
CA ARG A 98 -21.51 0.07 6.36
C ARG A 98 -22.82 0.86 6.39
N HIS A 99 -23.95 0.20 6.64
CA HIS A 99 -25.23 0.90 6.78
C HIS A 99 -25.26 1.77 8.05
N LEU A 100 -24.73 1.25 9.16
CA LEU A 100 -24.66 1.96 10.44
C LEU A 100 -23.71 3.17 10.41
N PHE A 101 -22.51 3.01 9.85
CA PHE A 101 -21.47 4.03 9.87
C PHE A 101 -21.38 4.88 8.61
N GLY A 102 -21.80 4.35 7.46
CA GLY A 102 -21.69 5.03 6.17
C GLY A 102 -22.88 5.93 5.82
N SER A 103 -24.00 5.82 6.53
CA SER A 103 -25.15 6.72 6.39
C SER A 103 -24.94 8.06 7.10
N GLN A 104 -24.00 8.10 8.05
CA GLN A 104 -23.57 9.36 8.66
C GLN A 104 -22.67 10.05 7.63
N GLY A 105 -23.15 11.15 7.04
CA GLY A 105 -22.38 11.97 6.11
C GLY A 105 -21.05 12.45 6.71
N PRO A 106 -20.22 13.16 5.92
CA PRO A 106 -18.98 13.75 6.44
C PRO A 106 -19.28 14.50 7.75
N ARG A 107 -18.53 14.19 8.81
CA ARG A 107 -18.71 14.85 10.11
C ARG A 107 -18.61 16.37 9.90
N GLU A 108 -19.63 17.11 10.32
CA GLU A 108 -19.67 18.58 10.20
C GLU A 108 -18.57 19.24 11.02
N SER A 109 -18.13 18.57 12.10
CA SER A 109 -17.01 18.98 12.94
C SER A 109 -15.87 17.96 12.90
N TYR A 110 -14.63 18.47 12.83
CA TYR A 110 -13.42 17.66 12.95
C TYR A 110 -13.02 17.60 14.42
N ASP A 111 -12.86 16.39 14.94
CA ASP A 111 -12.32 16.19 16.28
C ASP A 111 -10.80 16.44 16.28
N LEU A 112 -10.36 17.42 17.08
CA LEU A 112 -8.94 17.74 17.21
C LEU A 112 -8.31 16.75 18.19
N LYS A 113 -7.52 15.79 17.67
CA LYS A 113 -6.81 14.76 18.47
C LYS A 113 -6.05 15.32 19.69
N GLN A 114 -5.63 16.58 19.61
CA GLN A 114 -4.99 17.30 20.70
C GLN A 114 -5.53 18.74 20.74
N HIS A 115 -6.71 18.91 21.31
CA HIS A 115 -7.33 20.22 21.52
C HIS A 115 -6.38 21.19 22.25
N GLU A 116 -5.55 20.69 23.15
CA GLU A 116 -4.66 21.52 23.98
C GLU A 116 -3.46 22.09 23.22
N VAL A 117 -2.97 21.38 22.18
CA VAL A 117 -1.82 21.83 21.38
C VAL A 117 -2.26 22.89 20.36
N SER A 118 -3.42 22.69 19.74
CA SER A 118 -3.93 23.60 18.69
C SER A 118 -4.37 24.96 19.22
N PHE A 119 -4.77 25.03 20.50
CA PHE A 119 -5.22 26.25 21.16
C PHE A 119 -4.25 26.78 22.21
N HIS A 120 -3.02 26.25 22.29
CA HIS A 120 -2.03 26.78 23.22
C HIS A 120 -1.56 28.17 22.75
N PRO A 121 -1.61 29.23 23.58
CA PRO A 121 -1.11 30.57 23.22
C PRO A 121 0.43 30.66 23.21
N GLY A 122 1.12 29.56 22.91
CA GLY A 122 2.58 29.52 22.81
C GLY A 122 3.06 30.01 21.44
N PRO A 123 4.25 30.63 21.35
CA PRO A 123 4.84 30.97 20.06
C PRO A 123 5.02 29.70 19.20
N PRO A 124 4.73 29.76 17.88
CA PRO A 124 4.71 28.59 17.00
C PRO A 124 6.09 27.97 16.73
N TYR A 125 7.15 28.56 17.29
CA TYR A 125 8.52 28.11 17.16
C TYR A 125 9.20 28.11 18.54
N ASN A 126 10.08 27.13 18.72
CA ASN A 126 10.86 26.98 19.93
C ASN A 126 11.95 28.06 19.95
N ASN A 127 11.86 29.02 20.87
CA ASN A 127 12.89 30.06 21.00
C ASN A 127 14.17 29.44 21.57
N ILE A 128 15.30 29.62 20.89
CA ILE A 128 16.60 29.12 21.34
C ILE A 128 17.02 29.93 22.58
N ALA A 129 17.48 29.24 23.63
CA ALA A 129 18.01 29.89 24.82
C ALA A 129 19.18 30.83 24.43
N GLY A 130 19.06 32.12 24.74
CA GLY A 130 20.02 33.15 24.35
C GLY A 130 19.79 33.80 22.97
N GLY A 131 18.72 33.44 22.25
CA GLY A 131 18.35 34.07 20.97
C GLY A 131 17.61 35.41 21.10
N ALA A 132 17.36 35.88 22.33
CA ALA A 132 16.75 37.18 22.56
C ALA A 132 17.75 38.30 22.18
N PRO A 133 17.30 39.39 21.53
CA PRO A 133 18.17 40.53 21.23
C PRO A 133 18.70 41.13 22.54
N ASP A 134 19.94 41.64 22.51
CA ASP A 134 20.50 42.34 23.67
C ASP A 134 19.74 43.65 23.91
N LEU A 135 19.08 43.74 25.07
CA LEU A 135 18.28 44.89 25.50
C LEU A 135 19.08 45.86 26.38
N SER A 136 20.39 45.68 26.51
CA SER A 136 21.26 46.53 27.35
C SER A 136 21.11 48.03 27.05
N HIS A 137 21.05 48.41 25.78
CA HIS A 137 20.88 49.80 25.34
C HIS A 137 19.50 50.37 25.73
N VAL A 138 18.45 49.56 25.61
CA VAL A 138 17.08 49.94 26.00
C VAL A 138 17.00 50.13 27.51
N ARG A 139 17.60 49.21 28.28
CA ARG A 139 17.71 49.34 29.74
C ARG A 139 18.44 50.63 30.12
N ALA A 140 19.60 50.90 29.52
CA ALA A 140 20.38 52.10 29.80
C ALA A 140 19.60 53.39 29.51
N HIS A 141 18.86 53.44 28.40
CA HIS A 141 17.99 54.56 28.05
C HIS A 141 16.94 54.83 29.14
N TYR A 142 16.18 53.80 29.55
CA TYR A 142 15.14 53.97 30.56
C TYR A 142 15.69 54.23 31.96
N GLU A 143 16.86 53.70 32.31
CA GLU A 143 17.54 54.05 33.56
C GLU A 143 17.93 55.54 33.59
N GLN A 144 18.41 56.08 32.47
CA GLN A 144 18.70 57.51 32.35
C GLN A 144 17.43 58.35 32.45
N GLU A 145 16.36 57.98 31.73
CA GLU A 145 15.06 58.66 31.87
C GLU A 145 14.51 58.62 33.30
N HIS A 146 14.70 57.49 34.00
CA HIS A 146 14.26 57.37 35.38
C HIS A 146 15.04 58.30 36.31
N LYS A 147 16.38 58.37 36.14
CA LYS A 147 17.23 59.28 36.92
C LYS A 147 16.83 60.74 36.72
N THR A 148 16.61 61.17 35.48
CA THR A 148 16.20 62.56 35.20
C THR A 148 14.81 62.89 35.79
N LYS A 149 13.86 61.95 35.71
CA LYS A 149 12.53 62.11 36.32
C LYS A 149 12.59 62.17 37.85
N GLU A 150 13.44 61.35 38.49
CA GLU A 150 13.64 61.37 39.94
C GLU A 150 14.35 62.64 40.41
N GLU A 151 15.36 63.13 39.68
CA GLU A 151 16.00 64.43 39.97
C GLU A 151 14.99 65.57 39.86
N ALA A 152 14.17 65.60 38.80
CA ALA A 152 13.12 66.58 38.63
C ALA A 152 12.02 66.47 39.71
N ARG A 153 11.75 65.26 40.23
CA ARG A 153 10.85 65.04 41.37
C ARG A 153 11.45 65.58 42.66
N ALA A 154 12.71 65.29 42.94
CA ALA A 154 13.42 65.73 44.14
C ALA A 154 13.55 67.26 44.21
N LEU A 155 13.78 67.93 43.07
CA LEU A 155 13.80 69.39 42.99
C LEU A 155 12.41 69.99 43.31
N ARG A 156 11.34 69.44 42.72
CA ARG A 156 9.97 69.88 43.03
C ARG A 156 9.59 69.67 44.50
N ALA A 157 10.11 68.62 45.14
CA ALA A 157 9.91 68.36 46.56
C ALA A 157 10.66 69.37 47.45
N LYS A 158 11.87 69.79 47.08
CA LYS A 158 12.64 70.82 47.80
C LYS A 158 12.03 72.20 47.70
N ASP A 159 11.44 72.54 46.56
CA ASP A 159 10.78 73.84 46.34
C ASP A 159 9.38 73.95 47.01
N GLY A 160 8.97 72.93 47.79
CA GLY A 160 7.70 72.90 48.51
C GLY A 160 6.46 72.81 47.61
N LYS A 161 6.64 72.58 46.30
CA LYS A 161 5.57 72.53 45.29
C LYS A 161 5.15 71.12 44.89
N ALA A 162 5.85 70.07 45.33
CA ALA A 162 5.44 68.69 45.08
C ALA A 162 4.53 68.16 46.19
N VAL A 163 3.25 67.98 45.87
CA VAL A 163 2.35 67.10 46.63
C VAL A 163 2.67 65.66 46.23
N SER A 164 2.93 64.80 47.21
CA SER A 164 3.05 63.36 47.03
C SER A 164 1.75 62.80 46.43
N LEU A 165 1.83 61.92 45.43
CA LEU A 165 0.67 61.20 44.89
C LEU A 165 0.01 60.23 45.90
N TYR A 166 0.60 60.09 47.09
CA TYR A 166 0.16 59.21 48.17
C TYR A 166 -0.21 59.95 49.47
N ASP A 167 -0.34 61.28 49.42
CA ASP A 167 -0.99 62.06 50.48
C ASP A 167 -2.43 62.43 50.08
#